data_AF-S0FM65-F1
#
_entry.id   AF-S0FM65-F1
#
_cell.length_a   1.000
_cell.length_b   1.000
_cell.length_c   1.000
_cell.angle_alpha   90.00
_cell.angle_beta   90.00
_cell.angle_gamma   90.00
#
_symmetry.space_group_name_H-M   'P 1'
#
loop_
_entity.id
_entity.type
_entity.pdbx_description
1 polymer ?
#
loop_
_entity_poly.entity_id
_entity_poly.type
_entity_poly.pdbx_seq_one_letter_code
_entity_poly.pdbx_strand_id
1 'polypeptide(L)'
;MEFCNKCGSLKINGSCTNKKCDQHIKSMVELATAQQVEYIKELAEQLGEDISDVNLEAMSKLEAVDLIDDYLERLDDSEKKLTTNDDALDDDDLDEEEEL
;
A
#
# COMPACT_ATOMS: atom_id res chain seq x y z
N MET A 1 -28.62 27.10 12.62
CA MET A 1 -27.98 26.94 11.29
C MET A 1 -26.48 26.97 11.54
N GLU A 2 -25.76 25.89 11.22
CA GLU A 2 -24.32 25.78 11.49
C GLU A 2 -23.53 25.98 10.19
N PHE A 3 -22.42 26.72 10.25
CA PHE A 3 -21.56 26.98 9.11
C PHE A 3 -20.18 26.33 9.32
N CYS A 4 -19.53 25.93 8.24
CA CYS A 4 -18.21 25.35 8.26
C CYS A 4 -17.17 26.41 8.68
N ASN A 5 -16.45 26.15 9.76
CA ASN A 5 -15.42 27.04 10.30
C ASN A 5 -14.20 27.21 9.37
N LYS A 6 -14.09 26.42 8.29
CA LYS A 6 -13.01 26.50 7.30
C LYS A 6 -13.37 27.30 6.05
N CYS A 7 -14.57 27.15 5.51
CA CYS A 7 -14.95 27.77 4.23
C CYS A 7 -16.24 28.61 4.27
N GLY A 8 -16.85 28.77 5.45
CA GLY A 8 -18.07 29.56 5.65
C GLY A 8 -19.33 28.97 5.00
N SER A 9 -19.24 27.80 4.36
CA SER A 9 -20.39 27.16 3.72
C SER A 9 -21.29 26.49 4.75
N LEU A 10 -22.56 26.25 4.40
CA LEU A 10 -23.53 25.61 5.28
C LEU A 10 -23.05 24.21 5.69
N LYS A 11 -23.32 23.80 6.92
CA LYS A 11 -23.21 22.39 7.36
C LYS A 11 -24.61 21.76 7.42
N ILE A 12 -24.73 20.55 6.91
CA ILE A 12 -25.93 19.72 6.99
C ILE A 12 -25.51 18.38 7.60
N ASN A 13 -26.15 17.97 8.70
CA ASN A 13 -25.81 16.74 9.44
C ASN A 13 -24.31 16.62 9.79
N GLY A 14 -23.68 17.72 10.20
CA GLY A 14 -22.25 17.76 10.54
C GLY A 14 -21.29 17.83 9.36
N SER A 15 -21.76 17.65 8.13
CA SER A 15 -20.94 17.70 6.90
C SER A 15 -21.05 19.06 6.21
N CYS A 16 -19.91 19.60 5.76
CA CYS A 16 -19.87 20.83 4.98
C CYS A 16 -20.53 20.62 3.60
N THR A 17 -21.34 21.56 3.10
CA THR A 17 -22.00 21.42 1.78
C THR A 17 -21.10 21.79 0.60
N ASN A 18 -20.00 22.52 0.85
CA ASN A 18 -19.04 22.85 -0.19
C ASN A 18 -18.13 21.66 -0.48
N LYS A 19 -18.30 21.08 -1.67
CA LYS A 19 -17.55 19.91 -2.15
C LYS A 19 -16.03 20.12 -2.24
N LYS A 20 -15.60 21.38 -2.37
CA LYS A 20 -14.17 21.74 -2.43
C LYS A 20 -13.57 22.02 -1.05
N CYS A 21 -14.33 21.89 0.03
CA CYS A 21 -13.83 22.13 1.38
C CYS A 21 -13.15 20.87 1.93
N ASP A 22 -11.96 21.02 2.51
CA ASP A 22 -11.24 19.92 3.16
C ASP A 22 -12.07 19.18 4.20
N GLN A 23 -12.97 19.88 4.93
CA GLN A 23 -13.86 19.20 5.88
C GLN A 23 -14.93 18.36 5.20
N HIS A 24 -15.40 18.75 4.00
CA HIS A 24 -16.29 17.92 3.21
C HIS A 24 -15.55 16.69 2.66
N ILE A 25 -14.34 16.90 2.12
CA ILE A 25 -13.53 15.83 1.56
C ILE A 25 -13.20 14.82 2.66
N LYS A 26 -12.70 15.27 3.81
CA LYS A 26 -12.41 14.40 4.97
C LYS A 26 -13.63 13.63 5.47
N SER A 27 -14.83 14.22 5.45
CA SER A 27 -16.06 13.49 5.82
C SER A 27 -16.46 12.38 4.84
N MET A 28 -15.90 12.40 3.62
CA MET A 28 -16.15 11.41 2.57
C MET A 28 -14.99 10.40 2.42
N VAL A 29 -13.89 10.56 3.17
CA VAL A 29 -12.78 9.61 3.14
C VAL A 29 -13.20 8.34 3.89
N GLU A 30 -13.31 7.24 3.15
CA GLU A 30 -13.47 5.92 3.76
C GLU A 30 -12.16 5.54 4.46
N LEU A 31 -12.24 5.16 5.74
CA LEU A 31 -11.12 4.60 6.47
C LEU A 31 -10.81 3.19 5.96
N ALA A 32 -9.56 2.76 6.15
CA ALA A 32 -9.14 1.40 5.88
C ALA A 32 -10.02 0.40 6.65
N THR A 33 -10.37 -0.70 5.99
CA THR A 33 -11.14 -1.76 6.66
C THR A 33 -10.23 -2.54 7.62
N ALA A 34 -10.81 -3.21 8.61
CA ALA A 34 -10.06 -4.07 9.51
C ALA A 34 -9.24 -5.13 8.75
N GLN A 35 -9.80 -5.70 7.68
CA GLN A 35 -9.12 -6.68 6.84
C GLN A 35 -7.90 -6.09 6.12
N GLN A 36 -7.98 -4.85 5.63
CA GLN A 36 -6.83 -4.19 5.02
C GLN A 36 -5.74 -3.92 6.06
N VAL A 37 -6.12 -3.48 7.26
CA VAL A 37 -5.19 -3.22 8.36
C VAL A 37 -4.50 -4.51 8.83
N GLU A 38 -5.23 -5.61 8.96
CA GLU A 38 -4.66 -6.93 9.30
C GLU A 38 -3.69 -7.38 8.22
N TYR A 39 -4.06 -7.24 6.95
CA TYR A 39 -3.20 -7.66 5.84
C TYR A 39 -1.90 -6.84 5.76
N ILE A 40 -1.96 -5.53 5.96
CA ILE A 40 -0.77 -4.66 6.05
C ILE A 40 0.17 -5.13 7.16
N LYS A 41 -0.36 -5.56 8.31
CA LYS A 41 0.46 -6.08 9.42
C LYS A 41 1.16 -7.38 9.07
N GLU A 42 0.45 -8.31 8.44
CA GLU A 42 1.02 -9.58 7.99
C GLU A 42 2.14 -9.36 6.96
N LEU A 43 1.93 -8.45 6.01
CA LEU A 43 2.93 -8.10 5.00
C LEU A 43 4.16 -7.40 5.63
N ALA A 44 3.95 -6.47 6.55
CA ALA A 44 5.03 -5.81 7.29
C ALA A 44 5.86 -6.82 8.09
N GLU A 45 5.21 -7.79 8.75
CA GLU A 45 5.90 -8.86 9.48
C GLU A 45 6.76 -9.72 8.54
N GLN A 46 6.25 -10.08 7.35
CA GLN A 46 7.01 -10.83 6.35
C GLN A 46 8.22 -10.06 5.82
N LEU A 47 8.09 -8.74 5.65
CA LEU A 47 9.18 -7.85 5.24
C LEU A 47 10.13 -7.49 6.40
N GLY A 48 9.78 -7.80 7.64
CA GLY A 48 10.51 -7.38 8.83
C GLY A 48 10.47 -5.86 9.08
N GLU A 49 9.42 -5.18 8.59
CA GLU A 49 9.23 -3.75 8.80
C GLU A 49 8.57 -3.43 10.15
N ASP A 50 9.09 -2.38 10.80
CA ASP A 50 8.45 -1.82 11.98
C ASP A 50 7.41 -0.78 11.59
N ILE A 51 6.14 -1.13 11.80
CA ILE A 51 4.98 -0.28 11.53
C ILE A 51 4.35 0.30 12.79
N SER A 52 5.04 0.26 13.94
CA SER A 52 4.54 0.77 15.22
C SER A 52 4.25 2.28 15.20
N ASP A 53 4.96 3.03 14.37
CA ASP A 53 4.74 4.47 14.16
C ASP A 53 3.65 4.79 13.12
N VAL A 54 3.12 3.78 12.42
CA VAL A 54 2.09 3.96 11.39
C VAL A 54 0.71 3.97 12.04
N ASN A 55 -0.03 5.07 11.85
CA ASN A 55 -1.40 5.18 12.34
C ASN A 55 -2.41 4.48 11.43
N LEU A 56 -2.45 3.15 11.50
CA LEU A 56 -3.35 2.31 10.70
C LEU A 56 -4.84 2.58 10.94
N GLU A 57 -5.21 3.08 12.13
CA GLU A 57 -6.62 3.39 12.47
C GLU A 57 -7.15 4.65 11.78
N ALA A 58 -6.25 5.60 11.48
CA ALA A 58 -6.59 6.84 10.79
C ALA A 58 -6.32 6.78 9.27
N MET A 59 -5.77 5.66 8.79
CA MET A 59 -5.42 5.45 7.40
C MET A 59 -6.68 5.39 6.53
N SER A 60 -6.66 6.06 5.39
CA SER A 60 -7.73 5.93 4.40
C SER A 60 -7.62 4.61 3.63
N LYS A 61 -8.74 4.17 3.07
CA LYS A 61 -8.80 2.98 2.22
C LYS A 61 -7.87 3.05 1.01
N LEU A 62 -7.67 4.24 0.44
CA LEU A 62 -6.74 4.46 -0.68
C LEU A 62 -5.30 4.27 -0.23
N GLU A 63 -4.89 4.94 0.85
CA GLU A 63 -3.55 4.79 1.42
C GLU A 63 -3.25 3.33 1.81
N ALA A 64 -4.26 2.61 2.31
CA ALA A 64 -4.12 1.19 2.62
C ALA A 64 -3.89 0.33 1.38
N VAL A 65 -4.59 0.59 0.27
CA VAL A 65 -4.37 -0.12 -1.00
C VAL A 65 -2.97 0.17 -1.54
N ASP A 66 -2.59 1.44 -1.60
CA ASP A 66 -1.29 1.86 -2.11
C ASP A 66 -0.14 1.20 -1.31
N LEU A 67 -0.28 1.11 0.02
CA LEU A 67 0.70 0.46 0.89
C LEU A 67 0.76 -1.06 0.70
N ILE A 68 -0.39 -1.71 0.53
CA ILE A 68 -0.46 -3.15 0.25
C ILE A 68 0.26 -3.47 -1.05
N ASP A 69 0.00 -2.69 -2.10
CA ASP A 69 0.62 -2.90 -3.42
C ASP A 69 2.15 -2.74 -3.35
N ASP A 70 2.66 -1.72 -2.65
CA ASP A 70 4.10 -1.54 -2.42
C ASP A 70 4.73 -2.72 -1.66
N TYR A 71 4.08 -3.19 -0.59
CA TYR A 71 4.58 -4.33 0.17
C TYR A 71 4.60 -5.63 -0.63
N LEU A 72 3.60 -5.85 -1.49
CA LEU A 72 3.58 -7.01 -2.37
C LEU A 72 4.68 -6.97 -3.43
N GLU A 73 4.93 -5.81 -4.04
CA GLU A 73 6.03 -5.64 -5.00
C GLU A 73 7.38 -5.92 -4.34
N ARG A 74 7.59 -5.44 -3.12
CA ARG A 74 8.84 -5.64 -2.38
C ARG A 74 9.03 -7.09 -1.93
N LEU A 75 7.96 -7.82 -1.62
CA LEU A 75 8.03 -9.25 -1.34
C LEU A 75 8.42 -10.03 -2.59
N ASP A 76 7.78 -9.75 -3.74
CA ASP A 76 8.11 -10.39 -5.02
C ASP A 76 9.58 -10.13 -5.43
N ASP A 77 10.07 -8.91 -5.23
CA ASP A 77 11.49 -8.57 -5.46
C ASP A 77 12.45 -9.29 -4.49
N SER A 78 12.03 -9.49 -3.25
CA SER A 78 12.80 -10.23 -2.25
C SER A 78 12.86 -11.72 -2.59
N GLU A 79 11.75 -12.28 -3.06
CA GLU A 79 11.67 -13.67 -3.53
C GLU A 79 12.49 -13.89 -4.81
N LYS A 80 12.41 -12.99 -5.80
CA LYS A 80 13.20 -13.08 -7.03
C LYS A 80 14.70 -13.03 -6.77
N LYS A 81 15.16 -12.22 -5.82
CA LYS A 81 16.59 -12.18 -5.45
C LYS A 81 17.07 -13.50 -4.83
N LEU A 82 16.19 -14.22 -4.13
CA LEU A 82 16.50 -15.53 -3.57
C LEU A 82 16.55 -16.62 -4.66
N THR A 83 15.67 -16.57 -5.66
CA THR A 83 15.64 -17.58 -6.74
C THR A 83 16.74 -17.39 -7.78
N THR A 84 17.21 -16.16 -8.03
CA THR A 84 18.33 -15.93 -8.98
C THR A 84 19.70 -16.40 -8.50
N ASN A 85 19.87 -16.72 -7.21
CA ASN A 85 21.15 -17.21 -6.67
C ASN A 85 21.29 -18.74 -6.69
N ASP A 86 20.25 -19.48 -7.06
CA ASP A 86 20.27 -20.96 -7.11
C ASP A 86 20.24 -21.52 -8.55
N ASP A 87 20.12 -20.66 -9.58
CA ASP A 87 20.04 -21.05 -11.00
C ASP A 87 21.31 -20.67 -11.80
N ALA A 88 22.47 -20.68 -11.14
CA ALA A 88 23.77 -20.40 -11.77
C ALA A 88 24.70 -21.63 -11.81
N LEU A 89 24.16 -22.84 -11.62
CA LEU A 89 24.90 -24.09 -11.83
C LEU A 89 23.97 -25.10 -12.53
N ASP A 90 24.40 -25.52 -13.73
CA ASP A 90 23.92 -26.66 -14.54
C ASP A 90 22.84 -26.34 -15.60
N ASP A 91 23.23 -26.07 -16.85
CA ASP A 91 23.21 -27.11 -17.89
C ASP A 91 23.94 -26.67 -19.20
N ASP A 92 24.79 -27.58 -19.67
CA ASP A 92 25.41 -27.75 -21.00
C ASP A 92 25.49 -26.60 -22.04
N ASP A 93 26.72 -26.12 -22.28
CA ASP A 93 27.15 -25.62 -23.60
C ASP A 93 28.65 -25.96 -23.82
N LEU A 94 28.95 -27.25 -23.95
CA LEU A 94 30.18 -27.74 -24.58
C LEU A 94 29.88 -28.12 -26.04
N ASP A 95 29.69 -27.10 -26.90
CA ASP A 95 29.70 -27.27 -28.35
C ASP A 95 31.17 -27.28 -28.84
N GLU A 96 31.82 -28.44 -28.73
CA GLU A 96 32.99 -28.80 -29.55
C GLU A 96 32.48 -29.31 -30.91
N GLU A 97 32.10 -28.41 -31.81
CA GLU A 97 32.03 -28.75 -33.25
C GLU A 97 33.44 -28.69 -33.86
N GLU A 98 34.06 -29.86 -33.93
CA GLU A 98 35.25 -30.17 -34.72
C GLU A 98 34.88 -30.17 -36.22
N GLU A 99 35.06 -29.02 -36.90
CA GLU A 99 35.07 -28.97 -38.38
C GLU A 99 36.50 -29.18 -38.92
N LEU A 100 36.72 -30.39 -39.46
CA LEU A 100 37.56 -30.78 -40.62
C LEU A 100 39.01 -30.27 -40.77
#